data_AF-D0P0N3-F1
#
_entry.id   AF-D0P0N3-F1
#
_cell.length_a   1.000
_cell.length_b   1.000
_cell.length_c   1.000
_cell.angle_alpha   90.00
_cell.angle_beta   90.00
_cell.angle_gamma   90.00
#
_symmetry.space_group_name_H-M   'P 1'
#
loop_
_entity.id
_entity.type
_entity.pdbx_description
1 polymer ?
#
loop_
_entity_poly.entity_id
_entity_poly.type
_entity_poly.pdbx_seq_one_letter_code
_entity_poly.pdbx_strand_id
1 'polypeptide(L)'
;MGVSAGGSQAYVVSPGYVPGAGHHHGEQFWQNVSSAVGCDGTVCMQPRVDGFIIPDTYEANVYQGHFNFSGPCVISHEQHEANSQAYSGIDTQEDVSTYLRIFFPAITDDVIEELLELYPENDYESAGLRFADMKQSFDLTGKNLALTHALNNQTWNAEVALGSATHGTDQSYYWYSTYTLSTSSSSSSDSTTAISTASSGASTASVGDTGGMGMTDGSSTGGPGGAGSMGGSSSVNATIAVMMQKFLLSFVLTGNPNSMWADDKIYWPQYNESSTGTQIVFNDTFTASDDDLASAKSLFWNKALWY
;
A
#
# COMPACT_ATOMS: atom_id res chain seq x y z
N MET A 1 -4.40 -38.31 -10.54
CA MET A 1 -5.16 -37.25 -11.25
C MET A 1 -5.22 -36.06 -10.33
N GLY A 2 -4.36 -35.06 -10.52
CA GLY A 2 -4.46 -33.79 -9.81
C GLY A 2 -5.28 -32.82 -10.63
N VAL A 3 -6.38 -32.30 -10.09
CA VAL A 3 -7.08 -31.16 -10.68
C VAL A 3 -6.32 -29.92 -10.23
N SER A 4 -5.45 -29.41 -11.09
CA SER A 4 -4.90 -28.06 -10.89
C SER A 4 -6.02 -27.06 -11.16
N ALA A 5 -6.63 -26.58 -10.09
CA ALA A 5 -7.39 -25.34 -10.07
C ALA A 5 -6.47 -24.21 -9.56
N GLY A 6 -5.32 -24.04 -10.21
CA GLY A 6 -4.51 -22.83 -10.02
C GLY A 6 -5.32 -21.60 -10.46
N GLY A 7 -5.22 -20.51 -9.70
CA GLY A 7 -5.93 -19.26 -10.02
C GLY A 7 -5.59 -18.77 -11.42
N SER A 8 -6.61 -18.36 -12.19
CA SER A 8 -6.47 -18.09 -13.63
C SER A 8 -5.47 -16.98 -13.95
N GLN A 9 -5.36 -15.98 -13.08
CA GLN A 9 -4.51 -14.79 -13.19
C GLN A 9 -4.61 -13.97 -11.89
N ALA A 10 -3.61 -13.16 -11.55
CA ALA A 10 -3.61 -12.28 -10.37
C ALA A 10 -3.12 -10.86 -10.72
N TYR A 11 -3.83 -9.84 -10.27
CA TYR A 11 -3.43 -8.43 -10.43
C TYR A 11 -3.30 -7.83 -9.03
N VAL A 12 -2.06 -7.62 -8.58
CA VAL A 12 -1.73 -7.11 -7.25
C VAL A 12 -1.39 -5.63 -7.37
N VAL A 13 -2.10 -4.79 -6.62
CA VAL A 13 -1.90 -3.34 -6.55
C VAL A 13 -1.55 -2.95 -5.13
N SER A 14 -0.52 -2.11 -4.98
CA SER A 14 -0.12 -1.41 -3.74
C SER A 14 -0.09 -2.35 -2.52
N PRO A 15 0.99 -3.13 -2.30
CA PRO A 15 1.08 -4.04 -1.17
C PRO A 15 0.79 -3.29 0.14
N GLY A 16 -0.27 -3.68 0.86
CA GLY A 16 -0.75 -2.96 2.04
C GLY A 16 0.21 -3.06 3.25
N TYR A 17 0.21 -2.03 4.11
CA TYR A 17 1.05 -1.97 5.33
C TYR A 17 0.72 -3.05 6.36
N VAL A 18 -0.47 -3.64 6.25
CA VAL A 18 -0.96 -4.69 7.14
C VAL A 18 -0.67 -6.06 6.51
N PRO A 19 0.20 -6.90 7.10
CA PRO A 19 0.42 -8.28 6.68
C PRO A 19 -0.89 -9.03 6.41
N GLY A 20 -1.08 -9.48 5.16
CA GLY A 20 -2.28 -10.20 4.72
C GLY A 20 -3.51 -9.33 4.38
N ALA A 21 -3.44 -8.00 4.47
CA ALA A 21 -4.50 -7.12 3.96
C ALA A 21 -4.51 -7.01 2.43
N GLY A 22 -3.38 -7.30 1.78
CA GLY A 22 -3.21 -7.33 0.33
C GLY A 22 -3.06 -5.95 -0.30
N HIS A 23 -4.01 -5.04 -0.04
CA HIS A 23 -4.09 -3.71 -0.67
C HIS A 23 -4.74 -2.67 0.24
N HIS A 24 -4.62 -1.39 -0.12
CA HIS A 24 -5.11 -0.23 0.65
C HIS A 24 -6.54 -0.36 1.23
N HIS A 25 -7.53 -0.84 0.47
CA HIS A 25 -8.90 -1.01 1.01
C HIS A 25 -9.01 -2.16 2.03
N GLY A 26 -8.24 -3.24 1.85
CA GLY A 26 -8.13 -4.31 2.84
C GLY A 26 -7.49 -3.81 4.13
N GLU A 27 -6.51 -2.92 4.02
CA GLU A 27 -5.92 -2.25 5.17
C GLU A 27 -6.92 -1.33 5.89
N GLN A 28 -7.65 -0.47 5.17
CA GLN A 28 -8.70 0.36 5.77
C GLN A 28 -9.74 -0.48 6.51
N PHE A 29 -10.08 -1.68 6.01
CA PHE A 29 -10.93 -2.62 6.74
C PHE A 29 -10.31 -3.04 8.07
N TRP A 30 -9.04 -3.47 8.10
CA TRP A 30 -8.36 -3.90 9.33
C TRP A 30 -8.08 -2.76 10.32
N GLN A 31 -7.82 -1.55 9.83
CA GLN A 31 -7.75 -0.33 10.65
C GLN A 31 -9.12 -0.05 11.32
N ASN A 32 -10.22 -0.06 10.55
CA ASN A 32 -11.57 0.13 11.08
C ASN A 32 -11.96 -0.95 12.11
N VAL A 33 -11.60 -2.21 11.87
CA VAL A 33 -11.79 -3.31 12.84
C VAL A 33 -10.96 -3.07 14.10
N SER A 34 -9.71 -2.60 13.98
CA SER A 34 -8.83 -2.32 15.13
C SER A 34 -9.37 -1.17 15.99
N SER A 35 -9.82 -0.07 15.41
CA SER A 35 -10.50 1.00 16.16
C SER A 35 -11.81 0.53 16.78
N ALA A 36 -12.60 -0.30 16.10
CA ALA A 36 -13.85 -0.84 16.63
C ALA A 36 -13.65 -1.74 17.89
N VAL A 37 -12.45 -2.29 18.10
CA VAL A 37 -12.09 -3.04 19.32
C VAL A 37 -11.25 -2.23 20.33
N GLY A 38 -11.06 -0.92 20.10
CA GLY A 38 -10.36 -0.02 21.01
C GLY A 38 -8.83 0.01 20.87
N CYS A 39 -8.29 -0.45 19.73
CA CYS A 39 -6.87 -0.34 19.38
C CYS A 39 -6.62 0.92 18.53
N ASP A 40 -6.91 2.09 19.08
CA ASP A 40 -6.72 3.34 18.34
C ASP A 40 -5.23 3.61 18.07
N GLY A 41 -4.91 3.90 16.81
CA GLY A 41 -3.54 4.15 16.39
C GLY A 41 -2.64 2.91 16.34
N THR A 42 -3.16 1.68 16.32
CA THR A 42 -2.35 0.50 15.97
C THR A 42 -3.23 -0.59 15.36
N VAL A 43 -2.80 -1.20 14.26
CA VAL A 43 -3.53 -2.35 13.67
C VAL A 43 -3.30 -3.59 14.52
N CYS A 44 -4.04 -3.72 15.62
CA CYS A 44 -3.96 -4.90 16.50
C CYS A 44 -4.72 -6.10 15.93
N MET A 45 -5.76 -5.85 15.13
CA MET A 45 -6.55 -6.87 14.44
C MET A 45 -6.13 -6.92 12.98
N GLN A 46 -5.44 -8.01 12.62
CA GLN A 46 -4.93 -8.27 11.29
C GLN A 46 -4.64 -9.78 11.13
N PRO A 47 -4.48 -10.28 9.90
CA PRO A 47 -4.04 -11.65 9.67
C PRO A 47 -2.75 -11.99 10.43
N ARG A 48 -2.67 -13.23 10.91
CA ARG A 48 -1.58 -13.74 11.74
C ARG A 48 -1.25 -15.16 11.32
N VAL A 49 -0.01 -15.55 11.54
CA VAL A 49 0.41 -16.95 11.48
C VAL A 49 -0.42 -17.73 12.51
N ASP A 50 -1.30 -18.60 12.03
CA ASP A 50 -2.18 -19.45 12.84
C ASP A 50 -1.72 -20.93 12.83
N GLY A 51 -0.70 -21.26 12.03
CA GLY A 51 -0.21 -22.62 11.84
C GLY A 51 -1.13 -23.49 10.98
N PHE A 52 -2.15 -22.92 10.31
CA PHE A 52 -3.15 -23.66 9.54
C PHE A 52 -3.55 -22.99 8.22
N ILE A 53 -4.22 -21.83 8.24
CA ILE A 53 -4.55 -21.06 7.03
C ILE A 53 -3.32 -20.25 6.58
N ILE A 54 -2.60 -19.69 7.55
CA ILE A 54 -1.34 -18.97 7.38
C ILE A 54 -0.31 -19.75 8.21
N PRO A 55 0.39 -20.74 7.62
CA PRO A 55 1.24 -21.66 8.37
C PRO A 55 2.57 -21.04 8.81
N ASP A 56 3.01 -19.96 8.15
CA ASP A 56 4.25 -19.22 8.42
C ASP A 56 4.11 -17.78 7.89
N THR A 57 5.15 -16.95 7.97
CA THR A 57 5.16 -15.60 7.37
C THR A 57 4.89 -15.62 5.87
N TYR A 58 4.50 -14.47 5.30
CA TYR A 58 4.26 -14.32 3.86
C TYR A 58 5.54 -14.67 3.08
N GLU A 59 6.66 -14.12 3.54
CA GLU A 59 7.98 -14.23 2.93
C GLU A 59 8.46 -15.69 2.96
N ALA A 60 8.39 -16.33 4.13
CA ALA A 60 8.76 -17.74 4.29
C ALA A 60 7.95 -18.66 3.36
N ASN A 61 6.64 -18.42 3.21
CA ASN A 61 5.80 -19.22 2.32
C ASN A 61 6.06 -18.94 0.84
N VAL A 62 6.17 -17.67 0.44
CA VAL A 62 6.43 -17.28 -0.97
C VAL A 62 7.75 -17.84 -1.45
N TYR A 63 8.82 -17.70 -0.68
CA TYR A 63 10.14 -18.20 -1.07
C TYR A 63 10.30 -19.72 -1.02
N GLN A 64 9.61 -20.41 -0.11
CA GLN A 64 9.61 -21.89 -0.08
C GLN A 64 8.70 -22.50 -1.15
N GLY A 65 7.99 -21.69 -1.95
CA GLY A 65 7.03 -22.19 -2.95
C GLY A 65 5.74 -22.73 -2.31
N HIS A 66 5.44 -22.37 -1.07
CA HIS A 66 4.24 -22.79 -0.33
C HIS A 66 2.99 -21.98 -0.73
N PHE A 67 2.73 -21.89 -2.02
CA PHE A 67 1.54 -21.24 -2.58
C PHE A 67 0.96 -22.08 -3.73
N ASN A 68 -0.37 -22.09 -3.87
CA ASN A 68 -1.06 -22.83 -4.94
C ASN A 68 -1.52 -21.88 -6.06
N PHE A 69 -0.56 -21.17 -6.66
CA PHE A 69 -0.79 -20.26 -7.77
C PHE A 69 0.28 -20.46 -8.85
N SER A 70 -0.15 -20.48 -10.10
CA SER A 70 0.72 -20.67 -11.27
C SER A 70 0.20 -19.90 -12.50
N GLY A 71 -0.62 -18.87 -12.26
CA GLY A 71 -1.19 -18.04 -13.31
C GLY A 71 -0.26 -16.87 -13.67
N PRO A 72 -0.55 -16.16 -14.77
CA PRO A 72 0.06 -14.87 -15.03
C PRO A 72 -0.22 -13.89 -13.88
N CYS A 73 0.77 -13.03 -13.56
CA CYS A 73 0.64 -12.04 -12.49
C CYS A 73 1.09 -10.65 -12.95
N VAL A 74 0.29 -9.63 -12.65
CA VAL A 74 0.68 -8.22 -12.66
C VAL A 74 0.89 -7.78 -11.21
N ILE A 75 1.94 -6.99 -10.97
CA ILE A 75 2.30 -6.45 -9.67
C ILE A 75 2.57 -4.94 -9.83
N SER A 76 2.01 -4.09 -8.97
CA SER A 76 2.38 -2.67 -8.91
C SER A 76 2.55 -2.14 -7.50
N HIS A 77 3.35 -1.09 -7.37
CA HIS A 77 3.57 -0.28 -6.17
C HIS A 77 3.62 1.20 -6.50
N GLU A 78 3.47 2.04 -5.49
CA GLU A 78 3.66 3.48 -5.59
C GLU A 78 5.13 3.90 -5.43
N GLN A 79 5.55 4.97 -6.13
CA GLN A 79 6.90 5.53 -5.98
C GLN A 79 7.19 6.00 -4.53
N HIS A 80 6.18 6.53 -3.85
CA HIS A 80 6.27 7.07 -2.49
C HIS A 80 5.25 6.45 -1.52
N GLU A 81 5.09 5.12 -1.55
CA GLU A 81 4.18 4.36 -0.67
C GLU A 81 4.13 4.92 0.77
N ALA A 82 5.31 5.07 1.41
CA ALA A 82 5.47 5.58 2.78
C ALA A 82 6.53 6.69 2.91
N ASN A 83 7.49 6.79 2.00
CA ASN A 83 8.68 7.65 2.17
C ASN A 83 8.43 9.15 1.93
N SER A 84 7.21 9.55 1.55
CA SER A 84 6.81 10.95 1.40
C SER A 84 6.55 11.68 2.72
N GLN A 85 6.46 10.97 3.86
CA GLN A 85 6.18 11.56 5.17
C GLN A 85 7.23 11.09 6.19
N ALA A 86 7.78 12.02 6.97
CA ALA A 86 8.75 11.69 8.01
C ALA A 86 8.09 10.84 9.11
N TYR A 87 8.73 9.75 9.53
CA TYR A 87 8.22 8.90 10.60
C TYR A 87 8.19 9.65 11.94
N SER A 88 7.02 9.69 12.58
CA SER A 88 6.82 10.44 13.82
C SER A 88 7.61 9.84 14.99
N GLY A 89 8.36 10.68 15.71
CA GLY A 89 9.19 10.26 16.84
C GLY A 89 10.58 9.73 16.47
N ILE A 90 11.04 9.99 15.24
CA ILE A 90 12.42 9.75 14.78
C ILE A 90 13.01 11.09 14.32
N ASP A 91 13.69 11.77 15.25
CA ASP A 91 14.25 13.11 15.03
C ASP A 91 15.77 13.05 14.76
N THR A 92 16.43 11.98 15.16
CA THR A 92 17.89 11.78 15.09
C THR A 92 18.28 10.44 14.45
N GLN A 93 19.54 10.28 14.03
CA GLN A 93 20.04 9.00 13.50
C GLN A 93 20.16 7.90 14.57
N GLU A 94 20.27 8.27 15.85
CA GLU A 94 20.23 7.32 16.97
C GLU A 94 18.81 6.73 17.12
N ASP A 95 17.77 7.52 16.82
CA ASP A 95 16.39 7.05 16.80
C ASP A 95 16.17 6.02 15.68
N VAL A 96 16.74 6.20 14.48
CA VAL A 96 16.63 5.23 13.36
C VAL A 96 17.04 3.84 13.82
N SER A 97 18.21 3.72 14.44
CA SER A 97 18.75 2.45 14.96
C SER A 97 17.95 1.91 16.15
N THR A 98 17.34 2.80 16.95
CA THR A 98 16.48 2.42 18.06
C THR A 98 15.15 1.83 17.56
N TYR A 99 14.51 2.48 16.58
CA TYR A 99 13.27 2.01 15.99
C TYR A 99 13.44 0.73 15.16
N LEU A 100 14.57 0.54 14.48
CA LEU A 100 14.87 -0.75 13.84
C LEU A 100 14.82 -1.91 14.85
N ARG A 101 15.32 -1.73 16.07
CA ARG A 101 15.22 -2.73 17.16
C ARG A 101 13.80 -2.87 17.77
N ILE A 102 12.93 -1.89 17.58
CA ILE A 102 11.50 -2.01 17.97
C ILE A 102 10.76 -2.93 16.99
N PHE A 103 10.99 -2.76 15.68
CA PHE A 103 10.38 -3.61 14.65
C PHE A 103 11.02 -5.00 14.56
N PHE A 104 12.34 -5.09 14.78
CA PHE A 104 13.10 -6.34 14.71
C PHE A 104 13.89 -6.55 16.01
N PRO A 105 13.29 -7.06 17.10
CA PRO A 105 13.96 -7.18 18.41
C PRO A 105 15.18 -8.11 18.46
N ALA A 106 15.39 -8.92 17.42
CA ALA A 106 16.53 -9.82 17.28
C ALA A 106 17.60 -9.31 16.28
N ILE A 107 17.40 -8.14 15.65
CA ILE A 107 18.35 -7.58 14.69
C ILE A 107 19.69 -7.29 15.38
N THR A 108 20.78 -7.69 14.73
CA THR A 108 22.14 -7.52 15.24
C THR A 108 22.74 -6.20 14.78
N ASP A 109 23.78 -5.73 15.48
CA ASP A 109 24.38 -4.43 15.22
C ASP A 109 25.02 -4.34 13.82
N ASP A 110 25.60 -5.44 13.32
CA ASP A 110 26.16 -5.54 11.96
C ASP A 110 25.09 -5.43 10.86
N VAL A 111 23.89 -5.97 11.09
CA VAL A 111 22.74 -5.84 10.17
C VAL A 111 22.18 -4.40 10.18
N ILE A 112 22.26 -3.71 11.33
CA ILE A 112 21.95 -2.27 11.41
C ILE A 112 23.02 -1.44 10.69
N GLU A 113 24.31 -1.76 10.85
CA GLU A 113 25.39 -1.06 10.13
C GLU A 113 25.23 -1.18 8.62
N GLU A 114 24.95 -2.38 8.08
CA GLU A 114 24.67 -2.59 6.64
C GLU A 114 23.45 -1.76 6.17
N LEU A 115 22.38 -1.68 6.98
CA LEU A 115 21.23 -0.81 6.68
C LEU A 115 21.59 0.69 6.66
N LEU A 116 22.43 1.15 7.58
CA LEU A 116 22.84 2.54 7.63
C LEU A 116 23.75 2.91 6.45
N GLU A 117 24.57 1.99 5.94
CA GLU A 117 25.34 2.16 4.70
C GLU A 117 24.44 2.14 3.45
N LEU A 118 23.44 1.25 3.42
CA LEU A 118 22.52 1.06 2.29
C LEU A 118 21.49 2.20 2.12
N TYR A 119 21.26 2.97 3.20
CA TYR A 119 20.45 4.18 3.21
C TYR A 119 21.30 5.33 3.79
N PRO A 120 22.22 5.94 3.03
CA PRO A 120 23.11 6.99 3.53
C PRO A 120 22.35 8.19 4.11
N GLU A 121 22.77 8.71 5.25
CA GLU A 121 22.11 9.87 5.90
C GLU A 121 21.98 11.08 4.96
N ASN A 122 23.01 11.37 4.16
CA ASN A 122 23.06 12.53 3.28
C ASN A 122 22.03 12.50 2.12
N ASP A 123 21.38 11.36 1.89
CA ASP A 123 20.36 11.22 0.84
C ASP A 123 18.97 11.69 1.29
N TYR A 124 18.80 12.06 2.58
CA TYR A 124 17.51 12.41 3.18
C TYR A 124 17.55 13.74 3.93
N GLU A 125 16.46 14.51 3.84
CA GLU A 125 16.33 15.79 4.58
C GLU A 125 16.15 15.60 6.10
N SER A 126 15.80 14.39 6.56
CA SER A 126 15.64 14.07 7.99
C SER A 126 15.80 12.57 8.28
N ALA A 127 16.13 12.25 9.53
CA ALA A 127 16.15 10.88 10.05
C ALA A 127 14.78 10.17 9.89
N GLY A 128 13.68 10.89 10.11
CA GLY A 128 12.33 10.36 9.93
C GLY A 128 12.01 9.98 8.48
N LEU A 129 12.51 10.71 7.48
CA LEU A 129 12.37 10.34 6.05
C LEU A 129 13.28 9.14 5.69
N ARG A 130 14.52 9.12 6.19
CA ARG A 130 15.44 7.99 6.04
C ARG A 130 14.81 6.69 6.55
N PHE A 131 14.21 6.72 7.74
CA PHE A 131 13.50 5.57 8.30
C PHE A 131 12.22 5.24 7.53
N ALA A 132 11.49 6.23 7.03
CA ALA A 132 10.30 5.99 6.20
C ALA A 132 10.65 5.26 4.89
N ASP A 133 11.80 5.54 4.28
CA ASP A 133 12.27 4.83 3.08
C ASP A 133 12.73 3.38 3.38
N MET A 134 13.42 3.17 4.52
CA MET A 134 13.66 1.82 5.04
C MET A 134 12.34 1.06 5.23
N LYS A 135 11.34 1.71 5.85
CA LYS A 135 10.03 1.12 6.13
C LYS A 135 9.25 0.76 4.87
N GLN A 136 9.18 1.67 3.89
CA GLN A 136 8.61 1.39 2.57
C GLN A 136 9.23 0.15 1.94
N SER A 137 10.56 0.05 2.01
CA SER A 137 11.31 -1.05 1.41
C SER A 137 11.03 -2.41 2.06
N PHE A 138 10.85 -2.47 3.38
CA PHE A 138 10.60 -3.74 4.08
C PHE A 138 9.13 -4.12 4.22
N ASP A 139 8.23 -3.16 4.46
CA ASP A 139 6.81 -3.44 4.66
C ASP A 139 6.04 -3.61 3.36
N LEU A 140 6.46 -2.92 2.28
CA LEU A 140 5.64 -2.72 1.09
C LEU A 140 6.38 -3.22 -0.15
N THR A 141 7.36 -2.46 -0.64
CA THR A 141 7.83 -2.63 -2.01
C THR A 141 8.75 -3.84 -2.19
N GLY A 142 9.66 -4.14 -1.24
CA GLY A 142 10.57 -5.29 -1.36
C GLY A 142 9.87 -6.64 -1.57
N LYS A 143 8.65 -6.78 -1.03
CA LYS A 143 7.79 -7.97 -1.15
C LYS A 143 7.34 -8.25 -2.59
N ASN A 144 7.19 -7.21 -3.41
CA ASN A 144 6.86 -7.36 -4.84
C ASN A 144 7.98 -8.09 -5.61
N LEU A 145 9.25 -7.83 -5.26
CA LEU A 145 10.39 -8.56 -5.83
C LEU A 145 10.42 -10.03 -5.35
N ALA A 146 10.06 -10.29 -4.09
CA ALA A 146 9.96 -11.66 -3.56
C ALA A 146 8.93 -12.49 -4.36
N LEU A 147 7.75 -11.93 -4.60
CA LEU A 147 6.71 -12.57 -5.42
C LEU A 147 7.15 -12.73 -6.89
N THR A 148 7.80 -11.71 -7.47
CA THR A 148 8.38 -11.76 -8.82
C THR A 148 9.32 -12.96 -8.97
N HIS A 149 10.26 -13.13 -8.03
CA HIS A 149 11.21 -14.24 -8.02
C HIS A 149 10.53 -15.60 -7.80
N ALA A 150 9.57 -15.69 -6.88
CA ALA A 150 8.80 -16.91 -6.64
C ALA A 150 7.97 -17.36 -7.87
N LEU A 151 7.54 -16.41 -8.70
CA LEU A 151 6.86 -16.65 -9.98
C LEU A 151 7.85 -16.77 -11.16
N ASN A 152 9.10 -17.17 -10.89
CA ASN A 152 10.15 -17.43 -11.89
C ASN A 152 10.42 -16.23 -12.83
N ASN A 153 10.27 -15.00 -12.31
CA ASN A 153 10.42 -13.75 -13.05
C ASN A 153 9.40 -13.57 -14.20
N GLN A 154 8.28 -14.30 -14.17
CA GLN A 154 7.22 -14.27 -15.21
C GLN A 154 6.06 -13.34 -14.84
N THR A 155 6.38 -12.14 -14.37
CA THR A 155 5.41 -11.12 -13.95
C THR A 155 5.47 -9.88 -14.86
N TRP A 156 4.43 -9.06 -14.78
CA TRP A 156 4.40 -7.70 -15.34
C TRP A 156 4.43 -6.71 -14.19
N ASN A 157 5.54 -5.99 -14.04
CA ASN A 157 5.76 -5.09 -12.91
C ASN A 157 5.48 -3.64 -13.31
N ALA A 158 4.98 -2.81 -12.38
CA ALA A 158 4.80 -1.38 -12.60
C ALA A 158 5.00 -0.50 -11.35
N GLU A 159 5.63 0.65 -11.55
CA GLU A 159 5.74 1.75 -10.59
C GLU A 159 4.66 2.80 -10.89
N VAL A 160 3.92 3.24 -9.88
CA VAL A 160 2.95 4.33 -9.98
C VAL A 160 3.61 5.64 -9.56
N ALA A 161 3.92 6.48 -10.54
CA ALA A 161 4.51 7.81 -10.38
C ALA A 161 3.49 8.90 -10.79
N LEU A 162 2.26 8.81 -10.26
CA LEU A 162 1.14 9.71 -10.56
C LEU A 162 0.81 10.62 -9.36
N GLY A 163 0.70 11.92 -9.59
CA GLY A 163 0.28 12.87 -8.55
C GLY A 163 1.28 12.95 -7.40
N SER A 164 0.85 12.64 -6.17
CA SER A 164 1.75 12.49 -5.01
C SER A 164 2.42 11.13 -4.95
N ALA A 165 1.97 10.15 -5.74
CA ALA A 165 2.45 8.77 -5.77
C ALA A 165 2.55 8.13 -4.38
N THR A 166 1.56 8.39 -3.51
CA THR A 166 1.46 7.85 -2.14
C THR A 166 0.54 6.64 -2.07
N HIS A 167 0.73 5.72 -1.13
CA HIS A 167 -0.03 4.47 -1.05
C HIS A 167 -1.53 4.60 -1.34
N GLY A 168 -2.03 3.85 -2.33
CA GLY A 168 -3.43 3.86 -2.75
C GLY A 168 -3.84 4.99 -3.69
N THR A 169 -2.88 5.75 -4.25
CA THR A 169 -3.16 6.81 -5.26
C THR A 169 -3.76 6.20 -6.53
N ASP A 170 -3.28 5.02 -6.92
CA ASP A 170 -3.67 4.30 -8.12
C ASP A 170 -5.17 3.91 -8.18
N GLN A 171 -5.80 3.73 -7.01
CA GLN A 171 -7.20 3.33 -6.86
C GLN A 171 -8.13 4.31 -7.56
N SER A 172 -7.81 5.61 -7.50
CA SER A 172 -8.59 6.66 -8.15
C SER A 172 -8.56 6.58 -9.68
N TYR A 173 -7.51 5.99 -10.25
CA TYR A 173 -7.34 5.78 -11.69
C TYR A 173 -7.97 4.46 -12.14
N TYR A 174 -7.74 3.35 -11.43
CA TYR A 174 -8.35 2.06 -11.77
C TYR A 174 -9.89 2.10 -11.69
N TRP A 175 -10.44 2.77 -10.67
CA TRP A 175 -11.89 2.86 -10.46
C TRP A 175 -12.51 4.16 -11.00
N TYR A 176 -11.77 4.90 -11.85
CA TYR A 176 -12.27 6.11 -12.50
C TYR A 176 -13.57 5.84 -13.29
N SER A 177 -14.60 6.64 -13.02
CA SER A 177 -15.90 6.53 -13.67
C SER A 177 -16.52 7.91 -13.86
N THR A 178 -17.12 8.13 -15.03
CA THR A 178 -17.98 9.28 -15.31
C THR A 178 -19.46 9.02 -14.99
N TYR A 179 -19.80 7.78 -14.62
CA TYR A 179 -21.16 7.39 -14.21
C TYR A 179 -21.34 7.60 -12.71
N THR A 180 -22.39 8.34 -12.34
CA THR A 180 -22.89 8.39 -10.97
C THR A 180 -23.88 7.25 -10.71
N LEU A 181 -23.72 6.56 -9.58
CA LEU A 181 -24.72 5.60 -9.12
C LEU A 181 -25.98 6.37 -8.67
N SER A 182 -27.07 6.19 -9.41
CA SER A 182 -28.39 6.66 -8.97
C SER A 182 -28.85 5.84 -7.77
N THR A 183 -28.83 6.44 -6.58
CA THR A 183 -29.44 5.85 -5.39
C THR A 183 -30.97 5.84 -5.54
N SER A 184 -31.50 4.76 -6.09
CA SER A 184 -32.93 4.48 -6.05
C SER A 184 -33.36 4.21 -4.61
N SER A 185 -33.69 5.28 -3.88
CA SER A 185 -34.42 5.21 -2.64
C SER A 185 -35.80 4.60 -2.92
N SER A 186 -35.91 3.29 -2.71
CA SER A 186 -37.18 2.60 -2.63
C SER A 186 -37.92 3.08 -1.38
N SER A 187 -38.61 4.21 -1.53
CA SER A 187 -39.51 4.79 -0.54
C SER A 187 -40.74 3.90 -0.40
N SER A 188 -40.57 2.79 0.32
CA SER A 188 -41.67 2.04 0.90
C SER A 188 -42.48 2.99 1.76
N SER A 189 -43.67 3.33 1.29
CA SER A 189 -44.54 4.33 1.89
C SER A 189 -45.22 3.78 3.15
N ASP A 190 -44.50 3.74 4.26
CA ASP A 190 -45.11 3.53 5.57
C ASP A 190 -45.86 4.81 5.98
N SER A 191 -47.17 4.66 6.16
CA SER A 191 -48.10 5.76 6.38
C SER A 191 -48.09 6.22 7.84
N THR A 192 -47.27 7.23 8.14
CA THR A 192 -47.27 7.89 9.45
C THR A 192 -48.41 8.90 9.57
N THR A 193 -49.33 8.64 10.50
CA THR A 193 -50.39 9.60 10.85
C THR A 193 -49.77 10.77 11.62
N ALA A 194 -49.96 12.00 11.12
CA ALA A 194 -49.34 13.18 11.68
C ALA A 194 -49.93 13.58 13.05
N ILE A 195 -49.04 13.91 14.00
CA ILE A 195 -49.32 14.86 15.08
C ILE A 195 -48.17 15.87 15.08
N SER A 196 -48.50 17.13 14.78
CA SER A 196 -47.54 18.22 14.63
C SER A 196 -47.83 19.34 15.63
N THR A 197 -46.83 19.70 16.44
CA THR A 197 -46.84 20.96 17.21
C THR A 197 -45.43 21.55 17.26
N ALA A 198 -45.24 22.71 16.63
CA ALA A 198 -44.06 23.58 16.79
C ALA A 198 -44.22 24.44 18.08
N SER A 199 -43.30 25.26 18.60
CA SER A 199 -41.99 25.81 18.16
C SER A 199 -41.16 26.17 19.44
N SER A 200 -40.09 26.98 19.53
CA SER A 200 -39.29 27.85 18.62
C SER A 200 -38.03 28.36 19.35
N GLY A 201 -36.89 28.49 18.65
CA GLY A 201 -35.74 29.32 19.08
C GLY A 201 -34.72 28.65 20.00
N ALA A 202 -33.50 29.19 20.17
CA ALA A 202 -32.84 30.30 19.46
C ALA A 202 -31.30 30.17 19.58
N SER A 203 -30.56 30.82 18.68
CA SER A 203 -29.09 30.84 18.64
C SER A 203 -28.49 32.03 19.41
N THR A 204 -27.42 31.81 20.18
CA THR A 204 -26.55 32.87 20.74
C THR A 204 -25.08 32.47 20.73
N ALA A 205 -24.22 33.34 20.18
CA ALA A 205 -22.79 33.44 20.50
C ALA A 205 -22.61 34.47 21.66
N SER A 206 -21.45 34.80 22.25
CA SER A 206 -20.01 34.64 21.90
C SER A 206 -19.11 34.97 23.12
N VAL A 207 -17.78 34.81 22.99
CA VAL A 207 -16.67 35.35 23.86
C VAL A 207 -16.58 34.79 25.30
N GLY A 208 -15.43 34.49 25.94
CA GLY A 208 -14.01 34.46 25.55
C GLY A 208 -13.08 35.14 26.58
N ASP A 209 -12.15 34.41 27.23
CA ASP A 209 -10.87 34.91 27.77
C ASP A 209 -9.92 33.74 28.18
N THR A 210 -8.74 34.07 28.70
CA THR A 210 -7.48 33.30 28.67
C THR A 210 -6.94 32.86 30.04
N GLY A 211 -6.01 31.89 30.03
CA GLY A 211 -4.99 31.72 31.09
C GLY A 211 -5.04 30.41 31.89
N GLY A 212 -3.96 29.60 31.80
CA GLY A 212 -3.75 28.43 32.65
C GLY A 212 -2.61 27.54 32.16
N MET A 213 -1.52 27.44 32.94
CA MET A 213 -0.28 26.77 32.53
C MET A 213 -0.24 25.29 32.95
N GLY A 214 0.20 24.40 32.04
CA GLY A 214 0.95 23.18 32.32
C GLY A 214 0.24 21.98 32.98
N MET A 215 0.32 20.82 32.34
CA MET A 215 1.12 19.68 32.83
C MET A 215 1.33 18.67 31.70
N THR A 216 2.50 18.04 31.69
CA THR A 216 2.86 16.92 30.81
C THR A 216 2.23 15.61 31.28
N ASP A 217 1.76 14.78 30.35
CA ASP A 217 1.83 13.33 30.50
C ASP A 217 2.29 12.71 29.18
N GLY A 218 3.16 11.71 29.26
CA GLY A 218 3.89 11.14 28.14
C GLY A 218 3.80 9.61 28.16
N SER A 219 2.90 9.09 27.32
CA SER A 219 2.66 7.67 27.04
C SER A 219 1.62 7.66 25.90
N SER A 220 1.65 6.84 24.84
CA SER A 220 2.40 5.62 24.54
C SER A 220 2.55 5.49 23.01
N THR A 221 3.60 4.80 22.54
CA THR A 221 3.70 4.09 21.24
C THR A 221 3.21 4.82 19.98
N GLY A 222 4.16 5.32 19.18
CA GLY A 222 3.90 5.86 17.84
C GLY A 222 3.23 4.84 16.93
N GLY A 223 2.00 5.14 16.51
CA GLY A 223 1.20 4.30 15.62
C GLY A 223 1.75 4.20 14.19
N PRO A 224 1.24 3.26 13.37
CA PRO A 224 1.56 3.25 11.95
C PRO A 224 1.10 4.57 11.31
N GLY A 225 1.85 5.02 10.30
CA GLY A 225 1.68 6.33 9.67
C GLY A 225 0.21 6.64 9.38
N GLY A 226 -0.22 7.84 9.76
CA GLY A 226 -1.63 8.22 9.77
C GLY A 226 -2.28 7.97 8.41
N ALA A 227 -3.34 7.17 8.39
CA ALA A 227 -4.08 6.83 7.19
C ALA A 227 -4.45 8.10 6.40
N GLY A 228 -3.96 8.19 5.16
CA GLY A 228 -4.33 9.27 4.25
C GLY A 228 -5.85 9.33 4.12
N SER A 229 -6.44 10.49 4.41
CA SER A 229 -7.89 10.68 4.31
C SER A 229 -8.37 10.27 2.93
N MET A 230 -9.48 9.51 2.87
CA MET A 230 -10.21 9.32 1.63
C MET A 230 -10.51 10.68 0.99
N GLY A 231 -10.24 10.81 -0.31
CA GLY A 231 -10.84 11.86 -1.14
C GLY A 231 -10.24 13.26 -1.02
N GLY A 232 -8.92 13.40 -1.04
CA GLY A 232 -8.29 14.63 -1.51
C GLY A 232 -8.44 14.77 -3.02
N SER A 233 -9.45 15.50 -3.51
CA SER A 233 -9.78 15.57 -4.93
C SER A 233 -8.76 16.40 -5.74
N SER A 234 -7.64 15.79 -6.13
CA SER A 234 -7.02 16.12 -7.42
C SER A 234 -7.94 15.62 -8.54
N SER A 235 -8.02 16.35 -9.64
CA SER A 235 -8.79 15.89 -10.81
C SER A 235 -8.06 14.73 -11.46
N VAL A 236 -8.53 13.50 -11.26
CA VAL A 236 -8.00 12.30 -11.92
C VAL A 236 -7.89 12.56 -13.42
N ASN A 237 -6.69 12.37 -13.99
CA ASN A 237 -6.47 12.53 -15.41
C ASN A 237 -7.16 11.37 -16.15
N ALA A 238 -8.32 11.66 -16.74
CA ALA A 238 -9.17 10.68 -17.41
C ALA A 238 -8.44 9.89 -18.51
N THR A 239 -7.48 10.50 -19.20
CA THR A 239 -6.69 9.84 -20.25
C THR A 239 -5.78 8.75 -19.66
N ILE A 240 -5.09 9.07 -18.55
CA ILE A 240 -4.22 8.14 -17.83
C ILE A 240 -5.06 7.02 -17.21
N ALA A 241 -6.18 7.37 -16.58
CA ALA A 241 -7.08 6.41 -15.96
C ALA A 241 -7.65 5.39 -16.97
N VAL A 242 -8.12 5.86 -18.13
CA VAL A 242 -8.58 4.98 -19.21
C VAL A 242 -7.45 4.09 -19.74
N MET A 243 -6.20 4.56 -19.77
CA MET A 243 -5.07 3.72 -20.20
C MET A 243 -4.74 2.62 -19.17
N MET A 244 -4.68 2.95 -17.87
CA MET A 244 -4.54 1.96 -16.78
C MET A 244 -5.68 0.94 -16.79
N GLN A 245 -6.92 1.38 -16.97
CA GLN A 245 -8.09 0.51 -17.12
C GLN A 245 -7.97 -0.42 -18.34
N LYS A 246 -7.43 0.04 -19.48
CA LYS A 246 -7.18 -0.83 -20.64
C LYS A 246 -6.08 -1.86 -20.40
N PHE A 247 -5.10 -1.61 -19.53
CA PHE A 247 -4.14 -2.64 -19.11
C PHE A 247 -4.82 -3.67 -18.19
N LEU A 248 -5.48 -3.20 -17.12
CA LEU A 248 -6.23 -4.03 -16.18
C LEU A 248 -7.26 -4.93 -16.88
N LEU A 249 -8.11 -4.36 -17.74
CA LEU A 249 -9.14 -5.10 -18.46
C LEU A 249 -8.54 -6.07 -19.50
N SER A 250 -7.43 -5.70 -20.17
CA SER A 250 -6.73 -6.65 -21.06
C SER A 250 -6.28 -7.87 -20.28
N PHE A 251 -5.64 -7.64 -19.13
CA PHE A 251 -5.18 -8.71 -18.26
C PHE A 251 -6.35 -9.55 -17.75
N VAL A 252 -7.37 -8.95 -17.13
CA VAL A 252 -8.55 -9.67 -16.60
C VAL A 252 -9.29 -10.48 -17.67
N LEU A 253 -9.28 -10.06 -18.94
CA LEU A 253 -9.94 -10.78 -20.03
C LEU A 253 -9.09 -11.87 -20.68
N THR A 254 -7.76 -11.82 -20.57
CA THR A 254 -6.86 -12.63 -21.43
C THR A 254 -5.63 -13.25 -20.73
N GLY A 255 -5.35 -12.89 -19.48
CA GLY A 255 -4.10 -13.23 -18.78
C GLY A 255 -2.88 -12.42 -19.24
N ASN A 256 -3.05 -11.41 -20.11
CA ASN A 256 -1.95 -10.61 -20.66
C ASN A 256 -2.36 -9.12 -20.79
N PRO A 257 -1.57 -8.17 -20.24
CA PRO A 257 -1.91 -6.75 -20.27
C PRO A 257 -1.83 -6.13 -21.68
N ASN A 258 -1.24 -6.81 -22.66
CA ASN A 258 -1.01 -6.30 -24.03
C ASN A 258 -2.04 -6.80 -25.08
N SER A 259 -2.77 -7.88 -24.81
CA SER A 259 -3.60 -8.54 -25.85
C SER A 259 -4.79 -7.72 -26.36
N MET A 260 -5.36 -6.84 -25.53
CA MET A 260 -6.48 -5.98 -25.90
C MET A 260 -6.02 -4.52 -26.00
N TRP A 261 -6.48 -3.79 -27.02
CA TRP A 261 -6.13 -2.38 -27.27
C TRP A 261 -4.62 -2.12 -27.42
N ALA A 262 -3.91 -3.00 -28.15
CA ALA A 262 -2.47 -2.88 -28.37
C ALA A 262 -2.06 -1.56 -29.07
N ASP A 263 -2.86 -1.06 -30.01
CA ASP A 263 -2.59 0.21 -30.70
C ASP A 263 -2.84 1.46 -29.82
N ASP A 264 -3.54 1.31 -28.69
CA ASP A 264 -3.91 2.42 -27.79
C ASP A 264 -2.95 2.56 -26.57
N LYS A 265 -1.96 1.67 -26.44
CA LYS A 265 -1.11 1.52 -25.26
C LYS A 265 0.34 1.29 -25.65
N ILE A 266 1.27 1.65 -24.78
CA ILE A 266 2.63 1.11 -24.89
C ILE A 266 2.65 -0.39 -24.57
N TYR A 267 3.66 -1.10 -25.05
CA TYR A 267 3.90 -2.48 -24.66
C TYR A 267 4.36 -2.56 -23.21
N TRP A 268 3.73 -3.43 -22.42
CA TRP A 268 4.16 -3.79 -21.07
C TRP A 268 5.04 -5.05 -21.14
N PRO A 269 6.36 -4.92 -20.98
CA PRO A 269 7.25 -6.08 -20.98
C PRO A 269 7.03 -6.96 -19.75
N GLN A 270 7.21 -8.27 -19.91
CA GLN A 270 7.44 -9.14 -18.77
C GLN A 270 8.80 -8.82 -18.14
N TYR A 271 8.90 -8.93 -16.82
CA TYR A 271 10.11 -8.61 -16.06
C TYR A 271 11.37 -9.32 -16.62
N ASN A 272 11.24 -10.59 -17.03
CA ASN A 272 12.33 -11.38 -17.61
C ASN A 272 12.69 -11.07 -19.07
N GLU A 273 12.05 -10.09 -19.73
CA GLU A 273 12.50 -9.58 -21.03
C GLU A 273 13.80 -8.77 -20.93
N SER A 274 14.16 -8.32 -19.72
CA SER A 274 15.46 -7.76 -19.38
C SER A 274 16.25 -8.68 -18.43
N SER A 275 17.58 -8.64 -18.52
CA SER A 275 18.47 -9.31 -17.56
C SER A 275 18.46 -8.67 -16.17
N THR A 276 18.04 -7.41 -16.08
CA THR A 276 17.98 -6.60 -14.84
C THR A 276 16.59 -6.57 -14.21
N GLY A 277 15.56 -7.13 -14.87
CA GLY A 277 14.17 -6.81 -14.58
C GLY A 277 13.70 -5.59 -15.37
N THR A 278 12.40 -5.48 -15.65
CA THR A 278 11.81 -4.33 -16.33
C THR A 278 10.35 -4.13 -15.94
N GLN A 279 9.91 -2.88 -15.97
CA GLN A 279 8.58 -2.45 -15.57
C GLN A 279 8.02 -1.35 -16.47
N ILE A 280 6.71 -1.09 -16.37
CA ILE A 280 6.15 0.20 -16.80
C ILE A 280 6.12 1.16 -15.61
N VAL A 281 6.58 2.38 -15.80
CA VAL A 281 6.27 3.52 -14.93
C VAL A 281 4.98 4.17 -15.42
N PHE A 282 3.92 4.11 -14.61
CA PHE A 282 2.70 4.89 -14.80
C PHE A 282 3.00 6.34 -14.37
N ASN A 283 3.40 7.14 -15.35
CA ASN A 283 3.53 8.60 -15.28
C ASN A 283 2.61 9.25 -16.34
N ASP A 284 2.73 10.56 -16.57
CA ASP A 284 1.89 11.28 -17.55
C ASP A 284 1.97 10.75 -19.00
N THR A 285 3.04 10.04 -19.38
CA THR A 285 3.24 9.52 -20.75
C THR A 285 3.30 8.00 -20.86
N PHE A 286 3.43 7.29 -19.75
CA PHE A 286 3.75 5.86 -19.65
C PHE A 286 5.12 5.53 -20.28
N THR A 287 6.05 4.99 -19.49
CA THR A 287 7.41 4.67 -19.95
C THR A 287 7.84 3.30 -19.46
N ALA A 288 8.61 2.55 -20.26
CA ALA A 288 9.30 1.36 -19.77
C ALA A 288 10.65 1.73 -19.16
N SER A 289 11.04 1.06 -18.08
CA SER A 289 12.35 1.22 -17.41
C SER A 289 12.90 -0.13 -16.94
N ASP A 290 14.13 -0.14 -16.43
CA ASP A 290 14.55 -1.17 -15.47
C ASP A 290 13.59 -1.14 -14.25
N ASP A 291 13.44 -2.28 -13.58
CA ASP A 291 12.58 -2.40 -12.39
C ASP A 291 13.25 -1.72 -11.18
N ASP A 292 12.58 -0.76 -10.52
CA ASP A 292 13.17 0.00 -9.40
C ASP A 292 13.38 -0.86 -8.14
N LEU A 293 12.65 -1.96 -8.05
CA LEU A 293 12.76 -2.93 -6.98
C LEU A 293 13.88 -3.94 -7.21
N ALA A 294 14.47 -4.03 -8.41
CA ALA A 294 15.70 -4.78 -8.66
C ALA A 294 16.96 -4.12 -8.05
N SER A 295 16.81 -3.45 -6.91
CA SER A 295 17.83 -2.65 -6.22
C SER A 295 18.43 -3.37 -5.00
N ALA A 296 19.59 -2.89 -4.56
CA ALA A 296 20.26 -3.41 -3.36
C ALA A 296 19.37 -3.30 -2.09
N LYS A 297 18.53 -2.26 -2.00
CA LYS A 297 17.55 -2.04 -0.92
C LYS A 297 16.56 -3.21 -0.81
N SER A 298 15.82 -3.50 -1.86
CA SER A 298 14.87 -4.63 -1.90
C SER A 298 15.57 -5.98 -1.71
N LEU A 299 16.75 -6.18 -2.34
CA LEU A 299 17.53 -7.41 -2.21
C LEU A 299 18.08 -7.63 -0.79
N PHE A 300 18.36 -6.57 -0.03
CA PHE A 300 18.72 -6.67 1.37
C PHE A 300 17.53 -7.13 2.21
N TRP A 301 16.39 -6.44 2.14
CA TRP A 301 15.22 -6.79 2.95
C TRP A 301 14.68 -8.20 2.66
N ASN A 302 14.74 -8.61 1.40
CA ASN A 302 14.43 -9.98 0.97
C ASN A 302 15.38 -11.06 1.50
N LYS A 303 16.56 -10.69 2.03
CA LYS A 303 17.45 -11.57 2.83
C LYS A 303 17.28 -11.37 4.34
N ALA A 304 17.05 -10.14 4.78
CA ALA A 304 17.01 -9.79 6.20
C ALA A 304 15.83 -10.44 6.93
N LEU A 305 14.71 -10.69 6.22
CA LEU A 305 13.53 -11.39 6.74
C LEU A 305 13.73 -12.91 6.94
N TRP A 306 14.99 -13.38 6.95
CA TRP A 306 15.41 -14.76 7.21
C TRP A 306 16.39 -14.93 8.38
N TYR A 307 16.84 -13.83 8.99
CA TYR A 307 17.69 -13.83 10.19
C TYR A 307 16.84 -13.91 11.47
#